data_AF-A0A522R9G0-F1
#
_entry.id   AF-A0A522R9G0-F1
#
_cell.length_a   1.000
_cell.length_b   1.000
_cell.length_c   1.000
_cell.angle_alpha   90.00
_cell.angle_beta   90.00
_cell.angle_gamma   90.00
#
_symmetry.space_group_name_H-M   'P 1'
#
loop_
_entity.id
_entity.type
_entity.pdbx_description
1 polymer ?
#
loop_
_entity_poly.entity_id
_entity_poly.type
_entity_poly.pdbx_seq_one_letter_code
_entity_poly.pdbx_strand_id
1 'polypeptide(L)'
;MRRSILSAAIVAIAALPCAANAAHRVPGQWEVTTQMHFVQGGVHIPPEVMAQMKARGIKMPAIGAPHTFKQCLTAAEAAKDEHPDFSQDKSCTSQNAKWSGDHFHAEITCSGNAGPRHGVIDGSMGNGGRSYSGTFRMEGE
;
A
#
# COMPACT_ATOMS: atom_id res chain seq x y z
N MET A 1 -18.40 0.44 69.85
CA MET A 1 -19.63 0.19 69.06
C MET A 1 -19.66 1.15 67.88
N ARG A 2 -20.16 0.66 66.73
CA ARG A 2 -20.56 1.38 65.51
C ARG A 2 -19.41 1.74 64.56
N ARG A 3 -19.15 0.86 63.57
CA ARG A 3 -19.82 0.76 62.24
C ARG A 3 -19.13 1.73 61.26
N SER A 4 -18.21 1.23 60.45
CA SER A 4 -18.46 0.82 59.06
C SER A 4 -18.97 1.98 58.20
N ILE A 5 -18.11 2.49 57.31
CA ILE A 5 -18.36 3.01 55.94
C ILE A 5 -16.93 3.21 55.36
N LEU A 6 -16.29 2.23 54.70
CA LEU A 6 -16.49 1.91 53.27
C LEU A 6 -16.69 3.17 52.42
N SER A 7 -15.62 3.93 52.22
CA SER A 7 -15.56 4.92 51.15
C SER A 7 -14.62 4.40 50.08
N ALA A 8 -15.22 3.76 49.07
CA ALA A 8 -14.58 3.20 47.91
C ALA A 8 -13.76 4.27 47.17
N ALA A 9 -12.48 4.02 46.99
CA ALA A 9 -11.65 4.74 46.03
C ALA A 9 -12.17 4.42 44.62
N ILE A 10 -13.07 5.25 44.11
CA ILE A 10 -13.45 5.25 42.70
C ILE A 10 -12.25 5.85 41.95
N VAL A 11 -11.29 5.00 41.61
CA VAL A 11 -10.31 5.30 40.56
C VAL A 11 -11.11 5.30 39.26
N ALA A 12 -11.60 6.48 38.88
CA ALA A 12 -12.06 6.73 37.52
C ALA A 12 -10.83 6.59 36.62
N ILE A 13 -10.57 5.36 36.19
CA ILE A 13 -9.76 5.10 35.01
C ILE A 13 -10.53 5.79 33.90
N ALA A 14 -10.08 7.00 33.56
CA ALA A 14 -10.39 7.60 32.28
C ALA A 14 -9.90 6.59 31.25
N ALA A 15 -10.81 5.73 30.81
CA ALA A 15 -10.70 5.04 29.54
C ALA A 15 -10.70 6.17 28.51
N LEU A 16 -9.53 6.77 28.32
CA LEU A 16 -9.18 7.46 27.09
C LEU A 16 -9.59 6.46 26.01
N PRO A 17 -10.56 6.79 25.14
CA PRO A 17 -10.66 6.04 23.92
C PRO A 17 -9.31 6.31 23.25
N CYS A 18 -8.40 5.33 23.32
CA CYS A 18 -7.49 5.10 22.23
C CYS A 18 -8.40 4.87 21.03
N ALA A 19 -8.84 5.96 20.41
CA ALA A 19 -9.19 5.97 19.03
C ALA A 19 -7.89 5.62 18.32
N ALA A 20 -7.59 4.31 18.30
CA ALA A 20 -6.93 3.71 17.18
C ALA A 20 -7.82 4.05 16.00
N ASN A 21 -7.65 5.26 15.45
CA ASN A 21 -7.96 5.52 14.07
C ASN A 21 -7.07 4.52 13.33
N ALA A 22 -7.61 3.33 13.06
CA ALA A 22 -7.23 2.62 11.86
C ALA A 22 -7.20 3.70 10.79
N ALA A 23 -6.01 3.95 10.21
CA ALA A 23 -5.81 5.12 9.37
C ALA A 23 -6.71 4.96 8.14
N HIS A 24 -7.96 5.40 8.23
CA HIS A 24 -8.88 5.29 7.12
C HIS A 24 -8.48 6.34 6.10
N ARG A 25 -8.67 5.99 4.83
CA ARG A 25 -8.36 6.92 3.75
C ARG A 25 -9.27 8.13 3.87
N VAL A 26 -8.70 9.32 3.72
CA VAL A 26 -9.46 10.57 3.74
C VAL A 26 -9.64 11.08 2.32
N PRO A 27 -10.84 11.56 1.92
CA PRO A 27 -11.04 12.17 0.61
C PRO A 27 -10.15 13.42 0.41
N GLY A 28 -9.76 13.69 -0.83
CA GLY A 28 -8.97 14.86 -1.21
C GLY A 28 -7.65 14.52 -1.88
N GLN A 29 -6.73 15.49 -1.92
CA GLN A 29 -5.44 15.30 -2.58
C GLN A 29 -4.52 14.44 -1.72
N TRP A 30 -4.05 13.35 -2.32
CA TRP A 30 -3.08 12.41 -1.79
C TRP A 30 -1.72 12.58 -2.46
N GLU A 31 -0.69 12.26 -1.70
CA GLU A 31 0.65 12.02 -2.24
C GLU A 31 0.96 10.53 -2.13
N VAL A 32 1.28 9.93 -3.26
CA VAL A 32 1.55 8.49 -3.38
C VAL A 32 2.98 8.29 -3.84
N THR A 33 3.74 7.62 -2.99
CA THR A 33 5.11 7.20 -3.27
C THR A 33 5.12 5.70 -3.52
N THR A 34 5.59 5.29 -4.69
CA THR A 34 5.77 3.88 -5.03
C THR A 34 7.20 3.60 -5.43
N GLN A 35 7.73 2.48 -5.00
CA GLN A 35 9.05 2.00 -5.43
C GLN A 35 8.94 0.54 -5.87
N MET A 36 9.37 0.26 -7.09
CA MET A 36 9.39 -1.09 -7.65
C MET A 36 10.82 -1.63 -7.68
N HIS A 37 11.02 -2.77 -7.05
CA HIS A 37 12.27 -3.52 -7.03
C HIS A 37 12.08 -4.84 -7.76
N PHE A 38 12.92 -5.08 -8.77
CA PHE A 38 13.00 -6.39 -9.43
C PHE A 38 14.30 -7.07 -8.99
N VAL A 39 14.19 -8.19 -8.27
CA VAL A 39 15.35 -8.88 -7.67
C VAL A 39 16.05 -9.76 -8.71
N GLN A 40 15.27 -10.48 -9.53
CA GLN A 40 15.73 -11.29 -10.67
C GLN A 40 14.72 -11.19 -11.83
N GLY A 41 15.20 -11.23 -13.08
CA GLY A 41 14.33 -11.25 -14.25
C GLY A 41 13.47 -10.00 -14.47
N GLY A 42 13.94 -8.82 -13.99
CA GLY A 42 13.20 -7.55 -14.10
C GLY A 42 12.77 -7.21 -15.52
N VAL A 43 11.84 -6.25 -15.66
CA VAL A 43 11.28 -5.83 -16.96
C VAL A 43 12.40 -5.40 -17.90
N HIS A 44 12.84 -6.33 -18.75
CA HIS A 44 13.84 -6.07 -19.77
C HIS A 44 13.11 -5.46 -20.95
N ILE A 45 13.04 -4.13 -20.97
CA ILE A 45 12.49 -3.43 -22.13
C ILE A 45 13.44 -3.70 -23.29
N PRO A 46 12.99 -4.34 -24.39
CA PRO A 46 13.86 -4.61 -25.51
C PRO A 46 14.50 -3.32 -26.03
N PRO A 47 15.77 -3.33 -26.48
CA PRO A 47 16.47 -2.14 -26.93
C PRO A 47 15.73 -1.37 -28.04
N GLU A 48 15.02 -2.10 -28.91
CA GLU A 48 14.16 -1.54 -29.96
C GLU A 48 13.03 -0.69 -29.39
N VAL A 49 12.34 -1.22 -28.36
CA VAL A 49 11.24 -0.55 -27.68
C VAL A 49 11.76 0.69 -26.93
N MET A 50 12.94 0.60 -26.31
CA MET A 50 13.59 1.76 -25.70
C MET A 50 13.92 2.85 -26.72
N ALA A 51 14.42 2.47 -27.90
CA ALA A 51 14.73 3.41 -28.98
C ALA A 51 13.46 4.09 -29.51
N GLN A 52 12.36 3.36 -29.68
CA GLN A 52 11.07 3.94 -30.07
C GLN A 52 10.52 4.90 -29.02
N MET A 53 10.58 4.54 -27.73
CA MET A 53 10.15 5.42 -26.64
C MET A 53 10.96 6.72 -26.63
N LYS A 54 12.29 6.62 -26.77
CA LYS A 54 13.18 7.79 -26.86
C LYS A 54 12.87 8.65 -28.08
N ALA A 55 12.64 8.04 -29.25
CA ALA A 55 12.28 8.75 -30.48
C ALA A 55 10.94 9.50 -30.37
N ARG A 56 10.02 8.99 -29.53
CA ARG A 56 8.73 9.63 -29.24
C ARG A 56 8.79 10.61 -28.06
N GLY A 57 9.97 10.90 -27.53
CA GLY A 57 10.16 11.83 -26.41
C GLY A 57 9.66 11.32 -25.06
N ILE A 58 9.37 10.01 -24.95
CA ILE A 58 8.91 9.39 -23.70
C ILE A 58 10.12 9.20 -22.81
N LYS A 59 10.14 9.89 -21.66
CA LYS A 59 11.16 9.69 -20.63
C LYS A 59 10.95 8.33 -19.97
N MET A 60 11.99 7.51 -19.96
CA MET A 60 11.95 6.22 -19.28
C MET A 60 11.74 6.47 -17.78
N PRO A 61 10.73 5.86 -17.14
CA PRO A 61 10.62 5.93 -15.68
C PRO A 61 11.84 5.24 -15.08
N ALA A 62 12.47 5.87 -14.09
CA ALA A 62 13.63 5.31 -13.41
C ALA A 62 13.20 4.05 -12.64
N ILE A 63 13.40 2.88 -13.22
CA ILE A 63 13.07 1.60 -12.57
C ILE A 63 13.98 1.45 -11.34
N GLY A 64 13.39 1.24 -10.15
CA GLY A 64 14.11 1.10 -8.89
C GLY A 64 14.12 2.33 -7.97
N ALA A 65 13.94 3.54 -8.50
CA ALA A 65 13.82 4.74 -7.67
C ALA A 65 12.37 4.92 -7.15
N PRO A 66 12.17 5.47 -5.94
CA PRO A 66 10.83 5.88 -5.51
C PRO A 66 10.29 6.97 -6.43
N HIS A 67 9.05 6.80 -6.88
CA HIS A 67 8.30 7.80 -7.65
C HIS A 67 7.15 8.31 -6.82
N THR A 68 7.09 9.63 -6.66
CA THR A 68 6.02 10.31 -5.93
C THR A 68 5.13 11.05 -6.90
N PHE A 69 3.82 10.80 -6.84
CA PHE A 69 2.81 11.50 -7.62
C PHE A 69 1.63 11.91 -6.76
N LYS A 70 0.87 12.90 -7.23
CA LYS A 70 -0.31 13.41 -6.56
C LYS A 70 -1.57 12.93 -7.26
N GLN A 71 -2.55 12.48 -6.50
CA GLN A 71 -3.85 12.09 -7.02
C GLN A 71 -4.97 12.59 -6.11
N CYS A 72 -6.16 12.79 -6.66
CA CYS A 72 -7.34 13.16 -5.88
C CYS A 72 -8.16 11.90 -5.61
N LEU A 73 -8.41 11.62 -4.33
CA LEU A 73 -9.26 10.53 -3.89
C LEU A 73 -10.67 11.06 -3.61
N THR A 74 -11.68 10.50 -4.28
CA THR A 74 -13.08 10.84 -4.02
C THR A 74 -13.59 10.21 -2.73
N ALA A 75 -14.73 10.69 -2.23
CA ALA A 75 -15.36 10.11 -1.03
C ALA A 75 -15.77 8.65 -1.23
N ALA A 76 -16.22 8.29 -2.44
CA ALA A 76 -16.56 6.91 -2.77
C ALA A 76 -15.32 6.01 -2.75
N GLU A 77 -14.20 6.45 -3.34
CA GLU A 77 -12.96 5.67 -3.37
C GLU A 77 -12.29 5.55 -1.99
N ALA A 78 -12.36 6.60 -1.17
CA ALA A 78 -11.90 6.56 0.21
C ALA A 78 -12.71 5.58 1.07
N ALA A 79 -14.03 5.52 0.86
CA ALA A 79 -14.92 4.65 1.62
C ALA A 79 -14.82 3.17 1.24
N LYS A 80 -14.36 2.85 0.03
CA LYS A 80 -14.30 1.47 -0.44
C LYS A 80 -13.23 0.64 0.26
N ASP A 81 -12.25 1.28 0.90
CA ASP A 81 -11.06 0.62 1.46
C ASP A 81 -10.47 -0.48 0.55
N GLU A 82 -10.68 -0.36 -0.76
CA GLU A 82 -10.23 -1.29 -1.78
C GLU A 82 -8.71 -1.26 -1.83
N HIS A 83 -8.08 -2.39 -1.53
CA HIS A 83 -6.68 -2.60 -1.84
C HIS A 83 -6.47 -2.40 -3.35
N PRO A 84 -5.25 -2.05 -3.80
CA PRO A 84 -4.99 -2.04 -5.23
C PRO A 84 -5.38 -3.40 -5.81
N ASP A 85 -6.33 -3.40 -6.73
CA ASP A 85 -6.85 -4.62 -7.31
C ASP A 85 -5.92 -5.07 -8.44
N PHE A 86 -5.01 -5.97 -8.09
CA PHE A 86 -4.10 -6.58 -9.06
C PHE A 86 -4.76 -7.70 -9.88
N SER A 87 -6.03 -8.03 -9.62
CA SER A 87 -6.77 -9.06 -10.36
C SER A 87 -7.27 -8.59 -11.73
N GLN A 88 -7.11 -7.30 -12.05
CA GLN A 88 -7.36 -6.80 -13.41
C GLN A 88 -6.51 -7.51 -14.46
N ASP A 89 -5.32 -7.97 -14.06
CA ASP A 89 -4.53 -8.90 -14.87
C ASP A 89 -4.89 -10.34 -14.48
N LYS A 90 -5.58 -11.06 -15.37
CA LYS A 90 -5.97 -12.47 -15.14
C LYS A 90 -4.79 -13.40 -14.92
N SER A 91 -3.58 -12.96 -15.27
CA SER A 91 -2.37 -13.74 -15.04
C SER A 91 -1.84 -13.60 -13.62
N CYS A 92 -2.31 -12.60 -12.86
CA CYS A 92 -1.84 -12.32 -11.50
C CYS A 92 -2.92 -12.63 -10.45
N THR A 93 -2.53 -13.39 -9.42
CA THR A 93 -3.37 -13.70 -8.27
C THR A 93 -2.81 -13.02 -7.03
N SER A 94 -3.65 -12.27 -6.31
CA SER A 94 -3.29 -11.70 -5.00
C SER A 94 -3.68 -12.65 -3.87
N GLN A 95 -2.79 -12.80 -2.89
CA GLN A 95 -2.97 -13.57 -1.67
C GLN A 95 -2.56 -12.74 -0.46
N ASN A 96 -3.07 -13.09 0.71
CA ASN A 96 -2.69 -12.48 2.00
C ASN A 96 -2.84 -10.94 2.04
N ALA A 97 -3.70 -10.37 1.18
CA ALA A 97 -3.98 -8.95 1.14
C ALA A 97 -4.72 -8.53 2.42
N LYS A 98 -4.07 -7.73 3.25
CA LYS A 98 -4.63 -7.26 4.52
C LYS A 98 -4.14 -5.88 4.90
N TRP A 99 -5.01 -5.15 5.59
CA TRP A 99 -4.65 -3.95 6.33
C TRP A 99 -4.44 -4.30 7.81
N SER A 100 -3.40 -3.73 8.41
CA SER A 100 -3.12 -3.77 9.84
C SER A 100 -2.88 -2.34 10.33
N GLY A 101 -3.98 -1.65 10.68
CA GLY A 101 -3.93 -0.24 11.00
C GLY A 101 -3.66 0.60 9.76
N ASP A 102 -2.53 1.29 9.73
CA ASP A 102 -2.06 2.09 8.59
C ASP A 102 -1.23 1.29 7.59
N HIS A 103 -0.87 0.04 7.91
CA HIS A 103 0.00 -0.79 7.07
C HIS A 103 -0.82 -1.72 6.17
N PHE A 104 -0.49 -1.78 4.88
CA PHE A 104 -0.97 -2.75 3.92
C PHE A 104 0.10 -3.76 3.60
N HIS A 105 -0.28 -5.03 3.55
CA HIS A 105 0.57 -6.10 3.04
C HIS A 105 -0.22 -6.95 2.06
N ALA A 106 0.40 -7.37 0.95
CA ALA A 106 -0.14 -8.35 0.04
C ALA A 106 0.98 -9.14 -0.64
N GLU A 107 0.67 -10.38 -0.99
CA GLU A 107 1.49 -11.22 -1.86
C GLU A 107 0.81 -11.32 -3.23
N ILE A 108 1.60 -11.35 -4.30
CA ILE A 108 1.12 -11.49 -5.66
C ILE A 108 1.90 -12.57 -6.38
N THR A 109 1.21 -13.41 -7.13
CA THR A 109 1.84 -14.38 -8.03
C THR A 109 1.33 -14.15 -9.43
N CYS A 110 2.24 -13.81 -10.35
CA CYS A 110 1.93 -13.56 -11.75
C CYS A 110 2.46 -14.68 -12.64
N SER A 111 1.57 -15.27 -13.44
CA SER A 111 1.85 -16.32 -14.41
C SER A 111 2.37 -15.68 -15.70
N GLY A 112 3.62 -15.92 -16.09
CA GLY A 112 4.17 -15.40 -17.34
C GLY A 112 4.71 -16.49 -18.25
N ASN A 113 4.98 -16.14 -19.51
CA ASN A 113 5.65 -17.03 -20.47
C ASN A 113 7.06 -17.45 -20.01
N ALA A 114 7.66 -16.68 -19.10
CA ALA A 114 8.97 -16.95 -18.52
C ALA A 114 8.90 -17.77 -17.21
N GLY A 115 7.71 -18.22 -16.78
CA GLY A 115 7.49 -18.90 -15.51
C GLY A 115 6.66 -18.06 -14.51
N PRO A 116 6.33 -18.63 -13.35
CA PRO A 116 5.68 -17.90 -12.27
C PRO A 116 6.63 -16.83 -11.71
N ARG A 117 6.08 -15.66 -11.38
CA ARG A 117 6.79 -14.58 -10.70
C ARG A 117 6.08 -14.27 -9.41
N HIS A 118 6.84 -14.20 -8.33
CA HIS A 118 6.31 -13.90 -7.00
C HIS A 118 6.64 -12.46 -6.64
N GLY A 119 5.70 -11.80 -5.97
CA GLY A 119 5.88 -10.43 -5.53
C GLY A 119 5.30 -10.19 -4.16
N VAL A 120 5.88 -9.22 -3.47
CA VAL A 120 5.47 -8.77 -2.15
C VAL A 120 5.24 -7.27 -2.20
N ILE A 121 4.11 -6.86 -1.64
CA ILE A 121 3.65 -5.49 -1.59
C ILE A 121 3.57 -5.10 -0.13
N ASP A 122 4.36 -4.12 0.26
CA ASP A 122 4.34 -3.53 1.59
C ASP A 122 4.06 -2.05 1.44
N GLY A 123 3.08 -1.52 2.16
CA GLY A 123 2.80 -0.09 2.12
C GLY A 123 2.24 0.44 3.43
N SER A 124 2.31 1.74 3.61
CA SER A 124 1.78 2.42 4.79
C SER A 124 1.07 3.71 4.42
N MET A 125 0.01 4.02 5.14
CA MET A 125 -0.68 5.30 5.07
C MET A 125 -0.03 6.28 6.04
N GLY A 126 0.31 7.45 5.54
CA GLY A 126 0.85 8.55 6.33
C GLY A 126 -0.10 9.74 6.36
N ASN A 127 0.36 10.79 7.05
CA ASN A 127 -0.30 12.10 7.08
C ASN A 127 -1.80 12.04 7.45
N GLY A 128 -2.15 11.18 8.40
CA GLY A 128 -3.55 10.99 8.84
C GLY A 128 -4.46 10.44 7.76
N GLY A 129 -3.96 9.54 6.89
CA GLY A 129 -4.73 8.99 5.78
C GLY A 129 -4.79 9.91 4.56
N ARG A 130 -3.71 10.67 4.30
CA ARG A 130 -3.58 11.56 3.12
C ARG A 130 -2.32 11.30 2.30
N SER A 131 -1.51 10.34 2.70
CA SER A 131 -0.37 9.89 1.90
C SER A 131 -0.29 8.38 1.93
N TYR A 132 0.29 7.79 0.88
CA TYR A 132 0.60 6.37 0.83
C TYR A 132 2.05 6.21 0.38
N SER A 133 2.80 5.35 1.07
CA SER A 133 4.14 4.94 0.65
C SER A 133 4.17 3.43 0.54
N GLY A 134 4.48 2.92 -0.64
CA GLY A 134 4.51 1.48 -0.91
C GLY A 134 5.76 1.03 -1.65
N THR A 135 6.25 -0.14 -1.27
CA THR A 135 7.29 -0.90 -1.96
C THR A 135 6.69 -2.15 -2.57
N PHE A 136 7.02 -2.37 -3.84
CA PHE A 136 6.65 -3.55 -4.60
C PHE A 136 7.93 -4.28 -4.96
N ARG A 137 8.13 -5.49 -4.40
CA ARG A 137 9.26 -6.35 -4.73
C ARG A 137 8.77 -7.48 -5.61
N MET A 138 9.42 -7.71 -6.73
CA MET A 138 9.13 -8.81 -7.64
C MET A 138 10.36 -9.66 -7.88
N GLU A 139 10.17 -10.96 -7.81
CA GLU A 139 11.16 -11.99 -8.07
C GLU A 139 10.63 -12.88 -9.20
N GLY A 140 11.41 -13.02 -10.26
CA GLY A 140 11.19 -14.05 -11.28
C GLY A 140 12.20 -15.16 -11.13
N GLU A 141 11.76 -16.39 -11.38
CA GLU A 141 12.66 -17.56 -11.54
C GLU A 141 13.52 -17.45 -12.80
#